data_AF-A0AAW1EEX8-F1
#
_entry.id   AF-A0AAW1EEX8-F1
#
_cell.length_a   1.000
_cell.length_b   1.000
_cell.length_c   1.000
_cell.angle_alpha   90.00
_cell.angle_beta   90.00
_cell.angle_gamma   90.00
#
_symmetry.space_group_name_H-M   'P 1'
#
loop_
_entity.id
_entity.type
_entity.pdbx_description
1 polymer ?
#
loop_
_entity_poly.entity_id
_entity_poly.type
_entity_poly.pdbx_seq_one_letter_code
_entity_poly.pdbx_strand_id
1 'polypeptide(L)'
;MAWRSCAVLLRLSGEDVLRSSARGGRWPHNFQQRCGFRKAAKKPESKKVEEELVAPHTESSEATLHRRTPAPHVEQHQAPPRGPRAFSRLLRPLVFTVGFTGCSFGSAAIWQYESLKSRVQSYFDEIRADWLEKLRPQKQGDVRKEINQWWNSLSEGQRTVTGIIAANAVVFCCWRVPSLQRSMIKYFTSNPASKAQCSPMLLSTFSHFSFFHMAANMYVLWSFSSSAVSMLGREQFIAVYLSAGVVSSFFSYVCKTATGRFGPSLGASGAIMAVLAAVCTKMPEAKLAIIFLPMFTFTAANALKVIVAMDTAGVVMGWKFFDHAAHLGGALFGIWYIMFGHELIWKNREPFVKLWHDLRTGGGSGGGGADGGGGGGAV
;
A
#
# COMPACT_ATOMS: atom_id res chain seq x y z
N MET A 1 -12.58 29.82 0.33
CA MET A 1 -11.76 30.64 1.25
C MET A 1 -10.71 29.75 1.91
N ALA A 2 -9.53 30.30 2.21
CA ALA A 2 -8.34 29.68 2.82
C ALA A 2 -7.38 28.87 1.91
N TRP A 3 -6.73 29.55 0.95
CA TRP A 3 -5.38 29.19 0.47
C TRP A 3 -4.58 30.49 0.25
N ARG A 4 -4.16 31.12 1.35
CA ARG A 4 -3.14 32.18 1.40
C ARG A 4 -2.49 32.12 2.78
N SER A 5 -1.36 31.41 2.90
CA SER A 5 -0.29 31.66 3.89
C SER A 5 0.72 30.50 3.85
N CYS A 6 1.71 30.59 2.97
CA CYS A 6 3.05 30.04 3.21
C CYS A 6 4.04 30.62 2.17
N ALA A 7 4.15 31.94 2.13
CA ALA A 7 5.12 32.64 1.30
C ALA A 7 5.57 33.94 1.98
N VAL A 8 5.94 33.87 3.26
CA VAL A 8 6.68 34.94 3.95
C VAL A 8 7.56 34.27 5.01
N LEU A 9 8.83 34.05 4.68
CA LEU A 9 9.97 34.09 5.61
C LEU A 9 11.25 33.80 4.81
N LEU A 10 11.66 34.77 3.98
CA LEU A 10 13.04 34.95 3.52
C LEU A 10 13.13 36.30 2.80
N ARG A 11 13.11 37.38 3.58
CA ARG A 11 13.61 38.69 3.17
C ARG A 11 13.98 39.49 4.42
N LEU A 12 15.20 40.03 4.38
CA LEU A 12 15.78 41.08 5.23
C LEU A 12 16.54 40.64 6.49
N SER A 13 17.82 40.33 6.29
CA SER A 13 18.98 41.01 6.89
C SER A 13 20.18 40.49 6.10
N GLY A 14 20.94 41.25 5.31
CA GLY A 14 21.52 42.57 5.52
C GLY A 14 22.94 42.43 4.95
N GLU A 15 23.28 43.25 3.97
CA GLU A 15 24.54 43.22 3.23
C GLU A 15 25.75 43.61 4.11
N ASP A 16 26.94 43.33 3.57
CA ASP A 16 28.26 43.86 3.92
C ASP A 16 29.03 43.27 5.12
N VAL A 17 29.83 42.24 4.83
CA VAL A 17 31.27 42.25 5.17
C VAL A 17 32.07 41.68 3.99
N LEU A 18 32.78 42.57 3.31
CA LEU A 18 33.79 42.30 2.30
C LEU A 18 35.10 41.77 2.92
N ARG A 19 35.78 40.94 2.11
CA ARG A 19 37.24 40.71 1.97
C ARG A 19 37.82 39.35 2.42
N SER A 20 38.51 38.78 1.43
CA SER A 20 39.72 37.95 1.50
C SER A 20 39.52 36.45 1.70
N SER A 21 39.61 35.67 0.61
CA SER A 21 40.90 35.16 0.14
C SER A 21 40.63 34.12 -0.95
N ALA A 22 41.08 34.42 -2.17
CA ALA A 22 41.14 33.45 -3.24
C ALA A 22 42.19 32.39 -2.91
N ARG A 23 41.80 31.11 -2.96
CA ARG A 23 42.71 30.01 -3.27
C ARG A 23 41.93 28.84 -3.85
N GLY A 24 42.20 28.56 -5.11
CA GLY A 24 41.56 27.52 -5.89
C GLY A 24 41.90 26.11 -5.41
N GLY A 25 40.90 25.23 -5.50
CA GLY A 25 41.04 23.79 -5.31
C GLY A 25 40.09 23.07 -6.27
N ARG A 26 40.66 22.43 -7.29
CA ARG A 26 39.99 21.53 -8.25
C ARG A 26 39.17 20.47 -7.52
N TRP A 27 37.88 20.36 -7.82
CA TRP A 27 37.05 19.21 -7.47
C TRP A 27 36.94 18.25 -8.66
N PRO A 28 37.28 16.96 -8.51
CA PRO A 28 36.98 15.99 -9.55
C PRO A 28 35.54 15.50 -9.44
N HIS A 29 34.83 15.57 -10.57
CA HIS A 29 33.66 14.76 -10.87
C HIS A 29 33.94 13.27 -10.63
N ASN A 30 33.10 12.60 -9.84
CA ASN A 30 32.56 11.25 -10.09
C ASN A 30 31.91 10.68 -8.81
N PHE A 31 30.58 10.83 -8.67
CA PHE A 31 29.79 10.02 -7.74
C PHE A 31 28.72 9.28 -8.55
N GLN A 32 29.14 8.17 -9.17
CA GLN A 32 28.25 7.27 -9.89
C GLN A 32 27.98 6.05 -9.01
N GLN A 33 26.80 6.04 -8.35
CA GLN A 33 26.26 4.86 -7.67
C GLN A 33 26.03 3.74 -8.69
N ARG A 34 26.86 2.70 -8.65
CA ARG A 34 26.63 1.42 -9.34
C ARG A 34 26.20 0.36 -8.33
N CYS A 35 24.89 0.10 -8.22
CA CYS A 35 24.38 -1.18 -7.74
C CYS A 35 24.08 -2.06 -8.96
N GLY A 36 25.14 -2.63 -9.54
CA GLY A 36 25.05 -3.61 -10.62
C GLY A 36 24.98 -5.02 -10.06
N PHE A 37 24.01 -5.80 -10.54
CA PHE A 37 23.94 -7.25 -10.39
C PHE A 37 25.29 -7.89 -10.76
N ARG A 38 25.89 -8.66 -9.85
CA ARG A 38 27.13 -9.42 -10.10
C ARG A 38 26.90 -10.46 -11.20
N LYS A 39 27.49 -10.26 -12.38
CA LYS A 39 27.81 -11.34 -13.33
C LYS A 39 29.05 -12.10 -12.83
N ALA A 40 29.00 -13.42 -12.91
CA ALA A 40 30.11 -14.30 -12.55
C ALA A 40 31.35 -14.08 -13.44
N ALA A 41 32.54 -14.18 -12.84
CA ALA A 41 33.83 -13.93 -13.46
C ALA A 41 34.27 -15.08 -14.39
N LYS A 42 34.76 -14.74 -15.59
CA LYS A 42 35.54 -15.62 -16.47
C LYS A 42 36.94 -15.81 -15.88
N LYS A 43 37.43 -17.05 -15.82
CA LYS A 43 38.85 -17.39 -15.58
C LYS A 43 39.69 -17.11 -16.85
N PRO A 44 41.00 -16.81 -16.72
CA PRO A 44 41.83 -16.39 -17.84
C PRO A 44 42.37 -17.57 -18.67
N GLU A 45 42.54 -17.34 -19.96
CA GLU A 45 43.29 -18.17 -20.92
C GLU A 45 44.79 -18.19 -20.59
N SER A 46 45.41 -19.36 -20.77
CA SER A 46 46.85 -19.52 -20.87
C SER A 46 47.24 -19.83 -22.33
N LYS A 47 48.08 -18.98 -22.92
CA LYS A 47 48.78 -19.19 -24.19
C LYS A 47 49.90 -20.23 -24.07
N LYS A 48 50.14 -20.99 -25.15
CA LYS A 48 51.40 -21.55 -25.73
C LYS A 48 51.03 -22.85 -26.48
N VAL A 49 51.53 -23.26 -27.64
CA VAL A 49 52.52 -22.81 -28.66
C VAL A 49 52.15 -23.62 -29.92
N GLU A 50 52.27 -23.02 -31.11
CA GLU A 50 52.25 -23.73 -32.41
C GLU A 50 53.57 -24.44 -32.63
N GLU A 51 53.52 -25.70 -33.06
CA GLU A 51 54.58 -26.29 -33.89
C GLU A 51 53.96 -27.30 -34.86
N GLU A 52 54.26 -27.07 -36.13
CA GLU A 52 53.82 -27.74 -37.36
C GLU A 52 54.74 -28.94 -37.66
N LEU A 53 54.23 -30.06 -38.21
CA LEU A 53 54.89 -30.92 -39.23
C LEU A 53 54.11 -32.24 -39.53
N VAL A 54 53.59 -32.33 -40.78
CA VAL A 54 53.67 -33.46 -41.74
C VAL A 54 52.83 -34.76 -41.56
N ALA A 55 52.12 -35.12 -42.65
CA ALA A 55 51.28 -36.31 -42.90
C ALA A 55 52.08 -37.47 -43.59
N PRO A 56 51.48 -38.55 -44.16
CA PRO A 56 50.17 -39.21 -43.99
C PRO A 56 50.31 -40.75 -43.73
N HIS A 57 49.19 -41.48 -43.49
CA HIS A 57 48.81 -42.75 -44.15
C HIS A 57 47.90 -43.69 -43.32
N THR A 58 46.91 -44.24 -44.06
CA THR A 58 46.24 -45.57 -43.94
C THR A 58 45.05 -45.81 -43.00
N GLU A 59 44.14 -46.62 -43.57
CA GLU A 59 42.75 -46.91 -43.25
C GLU A 59 42.55 -47.80 -42.01
N SER A 60 41.40 -47.68 -41.32
CA SER A 60 40.38 -48.75 -41.18
C SER A 60 39.38 -48.49 -40.04
N SER A 61 38.12 -48.82 -40.35
CA SER A 61 36.98 -49.28 -39.54
C SER A 61 36.59 -48.65 -38.18
N GLU A 62 35.34 -48.19 -38.17
CA GLU A 62 34.29 -48.45 -37.17
C GLU A 62 34.48 -48.05 -35.71
N ALA A 63 33.86 -46.92 -35.32
CA ALA A 63 32.92 -46.86 -34.18
C ALA A 63 32.23 -45.50 -34.15
N THR A 64 31.00 -45.45 -34.66
CA THR A 64 30.13 -44.27 -34.63
C THR A 64 29.68 -43.99 -33.20
N LEU A 65 30.41 -43.15 -32.45
CA LEU A 65 29.97 -42.62 -31.16
C LEU A 65 29.82 -41.09 -31.25
N HIS A 66 28.72 -40.62 -31.82
CA HIS A 66 28.32 -39.22 -31.72
C HIS A 66 27.96 -38.88 -30.26
N ARG A 67 28.97 -38.49 -29.48
CA ARG A 67 28.78 -37.81 -28.20
C ARG A 67 28.22 -36.42 -28.49
N ARG A 68 26.90 -36.30 -28.58
CA ARG A 68 26.19 -35.01 -28.61
C ARG A 68 26.54 -34.22 -27.35
N THR A 69 27.37 -33.20 -27.50
CA THR A 69 27.49 -32.10 -26.55
C THR A 69 26.10 -31.45 -26.43
N PRO A 70 25.51 -31.32 -25.23
CA PRO A 70 24.28 -30.54 -25.09
C PRO A 70 24.61 -29.07 -25.40
N ALA A 71 23.99 -28.53 -26.44
CA ALA A 71 23.91 -27.08 -26.61
C ALA A 71 23.34 -26.46 -25.32
N PRO A 72 23.75 -25.24 -24.93
CA PRO A 72 23.15 -24.58 -23.78
C PRO A 72 21.65 -24.44 -24.05
N HIS A 73 20.84 -25.05 -23.21
CA HIS A 73 19.40 -24.87 -23.21
C HIS A 73 19.12 -23.36 -23.13
N VAL A 74 18.67 -22.79 -24.24
CA VAL A 74 17.85 -21.58 -24.21
C VAL A 74 16.72 -21.91 -23.27
N GLU A 75 16.65 -21.21 -22.13
CA GLU A 75 15.57 -21.30 -21.17
C GLU A 75 14.27 -21.03 -21.94
N GLN A 76 13.61 -22.11 -22.33
CA GLN A 76 12.38 -22.08 -23.07
C GLN A 76 11.36 -21.46 -22.13
N HIS A 77 10.90 -20.25 -22.45
CA HIS A 77 9.73 -19.66 -21.80
C HIS A 77 8.59 -20.67 -21.88
N GLN A 78 8.36 -21.41 -20.78
CA GLN A 78 7.24 -22.32 -20.66
C GLN A 78 5.97 -21.51 -20.93
N ALA A 79 5.23 -21.92 -21.96
CA ALA A 79 3.91 -21.38 -22.25
C ALA A 79 3.05 -21.45 -20.97
N PRO A 80 2.21 -20.44 -20.70
CA PRO A 80 1.40 -20.42 -19.49
C PRO A 80 0.52 -21.68 -19.43
N PRO A 81 0.31 -22.27 -18.26
CA PRO A 81 -0.65 -23.35 -18.11
C PRO A 81 -2.06 -22.77 -18.35
N ARG A 82 -2.53 -22.80 -19.60
CA ARG A 82 -3.92 -22.52 -19.96
C ARG A 82 -4.73 -23.77 -19.61
N GLY A 83 -5.30 -23.81 -18.41
CA GLY A 83 -6.13 -24.92 -17.97
C GLY A 83 -6.71 -24.76 -16.56
N PRO A 84 -7.46 -25.76 -16.05
CA PRO A 84 -8.13 -25.76 -14.73
C PRO A 84 -7.21 -25.46 -13.54
N ARG A 85 -5.90 -25.67 -13.73
CA ARG A 85 -4.83 -25.37 -12.76
C ARG A 85 -4.61 -23.87 -12.53
N ALA A 86 -5.02 -23.00 -13.46
CA ALA A 86 -4.92 -21.55 -13.29
C ALA A 86 -6.02 -21.01 -12.37
N PHE A 87 -7.26 -21.49 -12.53
CA PHE A 87 -8.40 -21.09 -11.71
C PHE A 87 -8.24 -21.52 -10.25
N SER A 88 -7.79 -22.76 -10.02
CA SER A 88 -7.52 -23.27 -8.66
C SER A 88 -6.45 -22.47 -7.90
N ARG A 89 -5.49 -21.83 -8.58
CA ARG A 89 -4.51 -20.93 -7.94
C ARG A 89 -5.10 -19.61 -7.45
N LEU A 90 -6.21 -19.17 -8.04
CA LEU A 90 -6.87 -17.90 -7.70
C LEU A 90 -7.94 -18.06 -6.62
N LEU A 91 -8.41 -19.28 -6.36
CA LEU A 91 -9.45 -19.54 -5.35
C LEU A 91 -9.02 -19.08 -3.95
N ARG A 92 -7.81 -19.42 -3.51
CA ARG A 92 -7.28 -18.99 -2.20
C ARG A 92 -7.17 -17.46 -2.09
N PRO A 93 -6.54 -16.75 -3.04
CA PRO A 93 -6.57 -15.29 -3.10
C PRO A 93 -7.98 -14.68 -3.11
N LEU A 94 -8.93 -15.27 -3.84
CA LEU A 94 -10.31 -14.78 -3.91
C LEU A 94 -11.01 -14.88 -2.56
N VAL A 95 -10.98 -16.07 -1.93
CA VAL A 95 -11.56 -16.28 -0.59
C VAL A 95 -10.92 -15.35 0.43
N PHE A 96 -9.60 -15.17 0.36
CA PHE A 96 -8.90 -14.21 1.22
C PHE A 96 -9.36 -12.78 0.96
N THR A 97 -9.56 -12.37 -0.29
CA THR A 97 -10.02 -11.02 -0.63
C THR A 97 -11.41 -10.74 -0.07
N VAL A 98 -12.36 -11.66 -0.26
CA VAL A 98 -13.73 -11.54 0.24
C VAL A 98 -13.74 -11.54 1.76
N GLY A 99 -13.07 -12.53 2.39
CA GLY A 99 -13.00 -12.65 3.84
C GLY A 99 -12.33 -11.44 4.50
N PHE A 100 -11.17 -11.02 3.99
CA PHE A 100 -10.45 -9.84 4.51
C PHE A 100 -11.28 -8.57 4.39
N THR A 101 -11.92 -8.35 3.23
CA THR A 101 -12.78 -7.17 3.01
C THR A 101 -13.97 -7.17 3.99
N GLY A 102 -14.64 -8.31 4.16
CA GLY A 102 -15.73 -8.46 5.12
C GLY A 102 -15.29 -8.19 6.56
N CYS A 103 -14.18 -8.79 7.00
CA CYS A 103 -13.60 -8.55 8.32
C CYS A 103 -13.16 -7.09 8.51
N SER A 104 -12.61 -6.47 7.48
CA SER A 104 -12.17 -5.06 7.49
C SER A 104 -13.36 -4.12 7.74
N PHE A 105 -14.46 -4.30 7.00
CA PHE A 105 -15.68 -3.50 7.21
C PHE A 105 -16.37 -3.81 8.54
N GLY A 106 -16.43 -5.08 8.96
CA GLY A 106 -16.98 -5.45 10.27
C GLY A 106 -16.18 -4.82 11.42
N SER A 107 -14.85 -4.88 11.35
CA SER A 107 -13.97 -4.27 12.35
C SER A 107 -14.12 -2.75 12.39
N ALA A 108 -14.25 -2.10 11.23
CA ALA A 108 -14.48 -0.66 11.16
C ALA A 108 -15.86 -0.25 11.69
N ALA A 109 -16.91 -1.05 11.47
CA ALA A 109 -18.23 -0.80 12.02
C ALA A 109 -18.23 -0.89 13.55
N ILE A 110 -17.55 -1.90 14.11
CA ILE A 110 -17.34 -2.04 15.57
C ILE A 110 -16.51 -0.87 16.10
N TRP A 111 -15.42 -0.52 15.42
CA TRP A 111 -14.57 0.60 15.83
C TRP A 111 -15.34 1.92 15.85
N GLN A 112 -16.18 2.17 14.84
CA GLN A 112 -17.03 3.37 14.81
C GLN A 112 -18.03 3.37 15.97
N TYR A 113 -18.67 2.23 16.25
CA TYR A 113 -19.61 2.07 17.36
C TYR A 113 -18.95 2.35 18.73
N GLU A 114 -17.82 1.72 19.01
CA GLU A 114 -17.09 1.90 20.27
C GLU A 114 -16.51 3.31 20.40
N SER A 115 -16.08 3.92 19.30
CA SER A 115 -15.62 5.32 19.28
C SER A 115 -16.76 6.30 19.58
N LEU A 116 -17.95 6.05 19.03
CA LEU A 116 -19.13 6.86 19.33
C LEU A 116 -19.56 6.69 20.79
N LYS A 117 -19.62 5.45 21.27
CA LYS A 117 -19.96 5.13 22.66
C LYS A 117 -19.00 5.80 23.65
N SER A 118 -17.69 5.67 23.44
CA SER A 118 -16.68 6.27 24.30
C SER A 118 -16.74 7.80 24.29
N ARG A 119 -17.03 8.43 23.15
CA ARG A 119 -17.20 9.88 23.03
C ARG A 119 -18.47 10.38 23.74
N VAL A 120 -19.54 9.60 23.73
CA VAL A 120 -20.76 9.92 24.49
C VAL A 120 -20.49 9.78 25.99
N GLN A 121 -19.82 8.69 26.41
CA GLN A 121 -19.47 8.48 27.81
C GLN A 121 -18.54 9.59 28.32
N SER A 122 -17.52 9.96 27.55
CA SER A 122 -16.60 11.04 27.94
C SER A 122 -17.31 12.38 28.05
N TYR A 123 -18.30 12.66 27.20
CA TYR A 123 -19.10 13.88 27.30
C TYR A 123 -19.87 13.93 28.64
N PHE A 124 -20.45 12.81 29.07
CA PHE A 124 -21.10 12.73 30.38
C PHE A 124 -20.11 12.78 31.55
N ASP A 125 -18.93 12.16 31.40
CA ASP A 125 -17.89 12.20 32.42
C ASP A 125 -17.25 13.60 32.52
N GLU A 126 -17.13 14.34 31.42
CA GLU A 126 -16.58 15.71 31.35
C GLU A 126 -17.53 16.73 32.00
N ILE A 127 -18.84 16.61 31.76
CA ILE A 127 -19.88 17.34 32.53
C ILE A 127 -19.73 17.11 34.04
N ARG A 128 -19.22 15.95 34.44
CA ARG A 128 -18.98 15.58 35.85
C ARG A 128 -17.59 16.00 36.35
N ALA A 129 -16.59 16.05 35.47
CA ALA A 129 -15.18 16.25 35.78
C ALA A 129 -14.71 17.71 35.69
N ASP A 130 -15.50 18.61 35.08
CA ASP A 130 -15.29 20.07 35.09
C ASP A 130 -15.13 20.65 36.52
N TRP A 131 -15.56 19.91 37.54
CA TRP A 131 -15.40 20.25 38.95
C TRP A 131 -13.99 20.00 39.53
N LEU A 132 -13.15 19.15 38.92
CA LEU A 132 -11.87 18.66 39.51
C LEU A 132 -10.58 19.08 38.76
N GLU A 133 -10.64 19.65 37.56
CA GLU A 133 -9.43 19.92 36.76
C GLU A 133 -8.69 21.24 37.06
N LYS A 134 -9.12 22.01 38.07
CA LYS A 134 -8.56 23.35 38.35
C LYS A 134 -7.13 23.37 38.91
N LEU A 135 -6.44 22.22 39.03
CA LEU A 135 -5.16 22.11 39.75
C LEU A 135 -4.04 21.36 39.01
N ARG A 136 -4.14 21.13 37.69
CA ARG A 136 -3.09 20.38 36.96
C ARG A 136 -2.03 21.31 36.33
N PRO A 137 -0.75 21.23 36.74
CA PRO A 137 0.30 22.02 36.11
C PRO A 137 0.63 21.50 34.70
N GLN A 138 0.73 22.41 33.73
CA GLN A 138 1.16 22.08 32.37
C GLN A 138 2.62 21.60 32.38
N LYS A 139 2.86 20.35 31.95
CA LYS A 139 4.23 19.86 31.71
C LYS A 139 4.82 20.55 30.47
N GLN A 140 5.92 21.27 30.68
CA GLN A 140 6.58 22.18 29.73
C GLN A 140 7.59 21.45 28.83
N GLY A 141 7.58 21.76 27.53
CA GLY A 141 8.61 21.37 26.57
C GLY A 141 8.26 21.90 25.18
N ASP A 142 9.12 22.73 24.58
CA ASP A 142 8.80 23.51 23.37
C ASP A 142 8.56 22.62 22.13
N VAL A 143 9.39 21.58 21.94
CA VAL A 143 9.23 20.60 20.84
C VAL A 143 7.88 19.88 20.90
N ARG A 144 7.44 19.50 22.11
CA ARG A 144 6.15 18.82 22.28
C ARG A 144 4.98 19.77 21.95
N LYS A 145 5.11 21.05 22.29
CA LYS A 145 4.10 22.06 21.95
C LYS A 145 4.01 22.24 20.44
N GLU A 146 5.13 22.36 19.74
CA GLU A 146 5.15 22.48 18.27
C GLU A 146 4.52 21.25 17.58
N ILE A 147 4.89 20.04 18.01
CA ILE A 147 4.29 18.80 17.48
C ILE A 147 2.78 18.77 17.73
N ASN A 148 2.34 19.13 18.94
CA ASN A 148 0.92 19.17 19.26
C ASN A 148 0.16 20.22 18.44
N GLN A 149 0.74 21.41 18.26
CA GLN A 149 0.14 22.46 17.43
C GLN A 149 0.02 22.02 15.98
N TRP A 150 1.09 21.45 15.41
CA TRP A 150 1.05 20.89 14.06
C TRP A 150 -0.01 19.79 13.95
N TRP A 151 0.00 18.80 14.84
CA TRP A 151 -0.98 17.72 14.85
C TRP A 151 -2.42 18.24 14.92
N ASN A 152 -2.65 19.23 15.78
CA ASN A 152 -3.96 19.86 15.95
C ASN A 152 -4.38 20.72 14.75
N SER A 153 -3.43 21.21 13.94
CA SER A 153 -3.71 21.93 12.69
C SER A 153 -4.15 21.01 11.55
N LEU A 154 -3.83 19.71 11.60
CA LEU A 154 -4.15 18.76 10.55
C LEU A 154 -5.66 18.47 10.48
N SER A 155 -6.15 18.26 9.25
CA SER A 155 -7.50 17.74 9.03
C SER A 155 -7.65 16.33 9.60
N GLU A 156 -8.89 15.89 9.84
CA GLU A 156 -9.15 14.51 10.28
C GLU A 156 -8.61 13.48 9.28
N GLY A 157 -8.69 13.78 7.97
CA GLY A 157 -8.12 12.95 6.93
C GLY A 157 -6.59 12.84 7.02
N GLN A 158 -5.91 13.97 7.19
CA GLN A 158 -4.45 14.02 7.32
C GLN A 158 -3.96 13.28 8.56
N ARG A 159 -4.63 13.44 9.71
CA ARG A 159 -4.31 12.67 10.94
C ARG A 159 -4.47 11.18 10.71
N THR A 160 -5.55 10.78 10.03
CA THR A 160 -5.83 9.37 9.72
C THR A 160 -4.73 8.76 8.84
N VAL A 161 -4.36 9.43 7.74
CA VAL A 161 -3.33 8.89 6.84
C VAL A 161 -1.91 9.01 7.39
N THR A 162 -1.66 9.86 8.39
CA THR A 162 -0.35 9.94 9.05
C THR A 162 0.07 8.58 9.62
N GLY A 163 -0.87 7.81 10.18
CA GLY A 163 -0.60 6.44 10.64
C GLY A 163 -0.20 5.49 9.50
N ILE A 164 -0.88 5.60 8.34
CA ILE A 164 -0.56 4.81 7.15
C ILE A 164 0.82 5.20 6.60
N ILE A 165 1.14 6.50 6.56
CA ILE A 165 2.44 7.02 6.11
C ILE A 165 3.55 6.52 7.04
N ALA A 166 3.33 6.56 8.36
CA ALA A 166 4.28 6.05 9.34
C ALA A 166 4.53 4.54 9.16
N ALA A 167 3.47 3.75 8.95
CA ALA A 167 3.61 2.32 8.67
C ALA A 167 4.42 2.05 7.39
N ASN A 168 4.17 2.81 6.32
CA ASN A 168 4.95 2.73 5.08
C ASN A 168 6.42 3.08 5.30
N ALA A 169 6.72 4.13 6.08
CA ALA A 169 8.08 4.52 6.41
C ALA A 169 8.81 3.42 7.20
N VAL A 170 8.15 2.79 8.18
CA VAL A 170 8.70 1.67 8.94
C VAL A 170 9.01 0.49 8.02
N VAL A 171 8.06 0.08 7.18
CA VAL A 171 8.25 -1.03 6.22
C VAL A 171 9.37 -0.72 5.23
N PHE A 172 9.48 0.52 4.77
CA PHE A 172 10.57 0.98 3.91
C PHE A 172 11.94 0.92 4.61
N CYS A 173 12.00 1.23 5.92
CA CYS A 173 13.21 1.04 6.72
C CYS A 173 13.54 -0.45 6.91
N CYS A 174 12.55 -1.32 7.09
CA CYS A 174 12.75 -2.78 7.17
C CYS A 174 13.40 -3.34 5.88
N TRP A 175 13.10 -2.78 4.71
CA TRP A 175 13.78 -3.10 3.45
C TRP A 175 15.27 -2.72 3.42
N ARG A 176 15.79 -1.98 4.41
CA ARG A 176 17.23 -1.63 4.52
C ARG A 176 18.01 -2.57 5.41
N VAL A 177 17.32 -3.43 6.17
CA VAL A 177 17.96 -4.37 7.08
C VAL A 177 18.26 -5.69 6.33
N PRO A 178 19.54 -6.08 6.14
CA PRO A 178 19.89 -7.26 5.36
C PRO A 178 19.29 -8.56 5.89
N SER A 179 19.19 -8.71 7.22
CA SER A 179 18.60 -9.90 7.85
C SER A 179 17.12 -10.08 7.55
N LEU A 180 16.38 -9.00 7.26
CA LEU A 180 14.95 -9.04 6.99
C LEU A 180 14.62 -9.29 5.50
N GLN A 181 15.59 -9.16 4.59
CA GLN A 181 15.37 -9.23 3.13
C GLN A 181 14.55 -10.45 2.67
N ARG A 182 14.86 -11.65 3.19
CA ARG A 182 14.13 -12.88 2.84
C ARG A 182 12.66 -12.79 3.23
N SER A 183 12.37 -12.27 4.42
CA SER A 183 11.01 -12.06 4.90
C SER A 183 10.28 -10.98 4.10
N MET A 184 10.97 -9.88 3.77
CA MET A 184 10.42 -8.79 2.96
C MET A 184 10.03 -9.29 1.56
N ILE A 185 10.91 -10.03 0.89
CA ILE A 185 10.59 -10.61 -0.43
C ILE A 185 9.39 -11.57 -0.32
N LYS A 186 9.36 -12.45 0.68
CA LYS A 186 8.31 -13.45 0.81
C LYS A 186 6.93 -12.88 1.16
N TYR A 187 6.89 -11.90 2.07
CA TYR A 187 5.65 -11.42 2.68
C TYR A 187 5.22 -10.03 2.23
N PHE A 188 6.14 -9.21 1.72
CA PHE A 188 5.89 -7.83 1.32
C PHE A 188 5.98 -7.61 -0.20
N THR A 189 6.15 -8.68 -0.98
CA THR A 189 6.02 -8.64 -2.45
C THR A 189 4.96 -9.61 -2.92
N SER A 190 4.02 -9.09 -3.70
CA SER A 190 2.86 -9.80 -4.21
C SER A 190 3.25 -10.56 -5.48
N ASN A 191 3.20 -11.89 -5.42
CA ASN A 191 3.48 -12.76 -6.55
C ASN A 191 2.57 -13.99 -6.50
N PRO A 192 1.70 -14.23 -7.51
CA PRO A 192 0.79 -15.37 -7.48
C PRO A 192 1.50 -16.73 -7.54
N ALA A 193 2.77 -16.78 -7.93
CA ALA A 193 3.60 -17.99 -7.89
C ALA A 193 4.24 -18.28 -6.51
N SER A 194 4.18 -17.33 -5.57
CA SER A 194 4.73 -17.53 -4.21
C SER A 194 3.90 -18.53 -3.41
N LYS A 195 4.52 -19.25 -2.47
CA LYS A 195 3.80 -20.10 -1.49
C LYS A 195 2.94 -19.26 -0.54
N ALA A 196 3.38 -18.04 -0.21
CA ALA A 196 2.62 -17.11 0.62
C ALA A 196 1.78 -16.21 -0.29
N GLN A 197 0.62 -16.68 -0.74
CA GLN A 197 -0.16 -15.93 -1.72
C GLN A 197 -0.99 -14.81 -1.08
N CYS A 198 -1.56 -15.06 0.10
CA CYS A 198 -2.57 -14.17 0.72
C CYS A 198 -1.96 -13.01 1.49
N SER A 199 -1.01 -13.25 2.40
CA SER A 199 -0.46 -12.17 3.23
C SER A 199 0.22 -11.05 2.43
N PRO A 200 0.93 -11.31 1.31
CA PRO A 200 1.47 -10.22 0.49
C PRO A 200 0.41 -9.38 -0.20
N MET A 201 -0.82 -9.87 -0.41
CA MET A 201 -1.88 -9.05 -1.01
C MET A 201 -2.21 -7.84 -0.14
N LEU A 202 -2.05 -7.96 1.19
CA LEU A 202 -2.18 -6.83 2.11
C LEU A 202 -0.84 -6.11 2.31
N LEU A 203 0.20 -6.85 2.73
CA LEU A 203 1.45 -6.26 3.20
C LEU A 203 2.23 -5.55 2.09
N SER A 204 2.10 -6.00 0.84
CA SER A 204 2.73 -5.32 -0.30
C SER A 204 2.20 -3.91 -0.53
N THR A 205 0.98 -3.59 -0.05
CA THR A 205 0.41 -2.23 -0.06
C THR A 205 1.27 -1.26 0.75
N PHE A 206 2.04 -1.75 1.73
CA PHE A 206 2.91 -0.92 2.57
C PHE A 206 4.37 -0.90 2.10
N SER A 207 4.69 -1.56 0.97
CA SER A 207 6.07 -1.72 0.49
C SER A 207 6.37 -0.91 -0.75
N HIS A 208 7.59 -0.37 -0.79
CA HIS A 208 8.04 0.50 -1.88
C HIS A 208 9.49 0.18 -2.25
N PHE A 209 9.77 0.04 -3.55
CA PHE A 209 11.10 -0.33 -4.05
C PHE A 209 12.10 0.84 -4.05
N SER A 210 11.61 2.08 -4.09
CA SER A 210 12.43 3.29 -4.11
C SER A 210 11.80 4.39 -3.26
N PHE A 211 12.64 5.33 -2.81
CA PHE A 211 12.19 6.48 -2.03
C PHE A 211 11.22 7.35 -2.81
N PHE A 212 11.51 7.61 -4.10
CA PHE A 212 10.64 8.42 -4.96
C PHE A 212 9.27 7.79 -5.15
N HIS A 213 9.19 6.47 -5.35
CA HIS A 213 7.91 5.76 -5.46
C HIS A 213 7.09 5.90 -4.16
N MET A 214 7.74 5.76 -3.00
CA MET A 214 7.07 5.97 -1.71
C MET A 214 6.60 7.43 -1.55
N ALA A 215 7.46 8.40 -1.83
CA ALA A 215 7.16 9.82 -1.70
C ALA A 215 5.97 10.23 -2.59
N ALA A 216 5.95 9.79 -3.85
CA ALA A 216 4.84 10.06 -4.77
C ALA A 216 3.52 9.47 -4.25
N ASN A 217 3.54 8.22 -3.78
CA ASN A 217 2.34 7.57 -3.22
C ASN A 217 1.83 8.29 -1.97
N MET A 218 2.73 8.60 -1.02
CA MET A 218 2.34 9.28 0.22
C MET A 218 1.85 10.71 -0.06
N TYR A 219 2.42 11.39 -1.06
CA TYR A 219 1.94 12.69 -1.51
C TYR A 219 0.49 12.63 -2.00
N VAL A 220 0.19 11.72 -2.94
CA VAL A 220 -1.19 11.60 -3.48
C VAL A 220 -2.15 11.19 -2.36
N LEU A 221 -1.77 10.23 -1.51
CA LEU A 221 -2.59 9.84 -0.37
C LEU A 221 -2.88 11.02 0.56
N TRP A 222 -1.85 11.82 0.88
CA TRP A 222 -2.00 13.01 1.72
C TRP A 222 -2.94 14.04 1.10
N SER A 223 -2.77 14.34 -0.20
CA SER A 223 -3.55 15.35 -0.91
C SER A 223 -5.04 15.03 -0.95
N PHE A 224 -5.40 13.76 -1.14
CA PHE A 224 -6.80 13.33 -1.25
C PHE A 224 -7.41 12.84 0.07
N SER A 225 -6.60 12.70 1.14
CA SER A 225 -7.06 12.16 2.43
C SER A 225 -8.20 12.95 3.05
N SER A 226 -8.10 14.29 3.07
CA SER A 226 -9.12 15.17 3.65
C SER A 226 -10.48 14.97 2.99
N SER A 227 -10.53 14.97 1.65
CA SER A 227 -11.76 14.75 0.88
C SER A 227 -12.31 13.34 1.02
N ALA A 228 -11.44 12.33 1.02
CA ALA A 228 -11.86 10.93 1.17
C ALA A 228 -12.44 10.66 2.55
N VAL A 229 -11.77 11.12 3.61
CA VAL A 229 -12.21 10.94 5.00
C VAL A 229 -13.41 11.83 5.32
N SER A 230 -13.54 13.04 4.75
CA SER A 230 -14.75 13.85 4.96
C SER A 230 -16.00 13.20 4.36
N MET A 231 -15.85 12.44 3.27
CA MET A 231 -16.96 11.73 2.63
C MET A 231 -17.32 10.41 3.33
N LEU A 232 -16.33 9.68 3.86
CA LEU A 232 -16.53 8.32 4.38
C LEU A 232 -16.51 8.27 5.93
N GLY A 233 -15.89 9.23 6.60
CA GLY A 233 -15.45 9.08 7.98
C GLY A 233 -14.17 8.23 8.08
N ARG A 234 -13.45 8.37 9.20
CA ARG A 234 -12.11 7.77 9.36
C ARG A 234 -12.13 6.24 9.36
N GLU A 235 -13.11 5.63 10.02
CA GLU A 235 -13.17 4.18 10.21
C GLU A 235 -13.49 3.49 8.88
N GLN A 236 -14.50 4.00 8.18
CA GLN A 236 -14.88 3.55 6.84
C GLN A 236 -13.73 3.73 5.85
N PHE A 237 -13.04 4.88 5.90
CA PHE A 237 -11.91 5.15 5.02
C PHE A 237 -10.79 4.13 5.19
N ILE A 238 -10.41 3.79 6.43
CA ILE A 238 -9.39 2.76 6.69
C ILE A 238 -9.84 1.41 6.13
N ALA A 239 -11.10 1.02 6.35
CA ALA A 239 -11.62 -0.23 5.80
C ALA A 239 -11.58 -0.27 4.27
N VAL A 240 -11.99 0.81 3.61
CA VAL A 240 -11.94 0.96 2.16
C VAL A 240 -10.49 0.90 1.66
N TYR A 241 -9.56 1.61 2.30
CA TYR A 241 -8.15 1.65 1.90
C TYR A 241 -7.49 0.26 1.98
N LEU A 242 -7.68 -0.45 3.11
CA LEU A 242 -7.10 -1.77 3.31
C LEU A 242 -7.74 -2.81 2.36
N SER A 243 -9.06 -2.75 2.18
CA SER A 243 -9.76 -3.65 1.25
C SER A 243 -9.34 -3.39 -0.19
N ALA A 244 -9.19 -2.12 -0.57
CA ALA A 244 -8.70 -1.73 -1.88
C ALA A 244 -7.29 -2.27 -2.17
N GLY A 245 -6.39 -2.28 -1.19
CA GLY A 245 -5.05 -2.88 -1.35
C GLY A 245 -5.13 -4.37 -1.69
N VAL A 246 -5.99 -5.12 -0.99
CA VAL A 246 -6.17 -6.56 -1.22
C VAL A 246 -6.89 -6.83 -2.55
N VAL A 247 -7.96 -6.10 -2.86
CA VAL A 247 -8.70 -6.22 -4.14
C VAL A 247 -7.79 -5.86 -5.33
N SER A 248 -7.00 -4.80 -5.23
CA SER A 248 -6.03 -4.42 -6.27
C SER A 248 -4.99 -5.53 -6.50
N SER A 249 -4.45 -6.09 -5.41
CA SER A 249 -3.52 -7.22 -5.50
C SER A 249 -4.16 -8.46 -6.14
N PHE A 250 -5.45 -8.70 -5.87
CA PHE A 250 -6.19 -9.78 -6.51
C PHE A 250 -6.33 -9.58 -8.03
N PHE A 251 -6.68 -8.37 -8.49
CA PHE A 251 -6.73 -8.06 -9.92
C PHE A 251 -5.37 -8.25 -10.61
N SER A 252 -4.30 -7.83 -9.94
CA SER A 252 -2.94 -8.13 -10.40
C SER A 252 -2.68 -9.64 -10.51
N TYR A 253 -3.10 -10.43 -9.52
CA TYR A 253 -2.97 -11.89 -9.57
C TYR A 253 -3.73 -12.52 -10.73
N VAL A 254 -4.96 -12.07 -10.98
CA VAL A 254 -5.77 -12.52 -12.12
C VAL A 254 -5.03 -12.25 -13.43
N CYS A 255 -4.56 -11.01 -13.64
CA CYS A 255 -3.86 -10.62 -14.87
C CYS A 255 -2.53 -11.39 -15.05
N LYS A 256 -1.72 -11.50 -13.98
CA LYS A 256 -0.45 -12.24 -14.02
C LYS A 256 -0.63 -13.73 -14.27
N THR A 257 -1.67 -14.32 -13.69
CA THR A 257 -2.00 -15.74 -13.91
C THR A 257 -2.52 -15.97 -15.33
N ALA A 258 -3.34 -15.06 -15.86
CA ALA A 258 -3.87 -15.15 -17.23
C ALA A 258 -2.78 -14.96 -18.31
N THR A 259 -1.84 -14.04 -18.07
CA THR A 259 -0.74 -13.72 -19.00
C THR A 259 0.49 -14.62 -18.82
N GLY A 260 0.61 -15.35 -17.71
CA GLY A 260 1.79 -16.16 -17.37
C GLY A 260 2.99 -15.35 -16.88
N ARG A 261 2.82 -14.06 -16.58
CA ARG A 261 3.92 -13.14 -16.23
C ARG A 261 3.97 -12.93 -14.71
N PHE A 262 4.73 -13.77 -14.00
CA PHE A 262 4.78 -13.80 -12.52
C PHE A 262 5.74 -12.81 -11.87
N GLY A 263 5.78 -11.56 -12.38
CA GLY A 263 6.61 -10.51 -11.78
C GLY A 263 6.10 -10.09 -10.39
N PRO A 264 6.99 -9.89 -9.40
CA PRO A 264 6.56 -9.38 -8.10
C PRO A 264 6.03 -7.95 -8.23
N SER A 265 5.00 -7.61 -7.46
CA SER A 265 4.54 -6.22 -7.31
C SER A 265 4.42 -5.81 -5.85
N LEU A 266 4.54 -4.51 -5.61
CA LEU A 266 4.45 -3.87 -4.32
C LEU A 266 4.16 -2.38 -4.53
N GLY A 267 3.47 -1.76 -3.57
CA GLY A 267 3.13 -0.35 -3.60
C GLY A 267 1.74 -0.09 -3.06
N ALA A 268 1.59 1.07 -2.43
CA ALA A 268 0.30 1.59 -2.00
C ALA A 268 -0.61 2.01 -3.16
N SER A 269 -0.08 2.07 -4.39
CA SER A 269 -0.71 2.70 -5.54
C SER A 269 -2.07 2.12 -5.89
N GLY A 270 -2.30 0.81 -5.77
CA GLY A 270 -3.64 0.23 -5.98
C GLY A 270 -4.70 0.76 -4.99
N ALA A 271 -4.37 0.82 -3.70
CA ALA A 271 -5.24 1.39 -2.68
C ALA A 271 -5.45 2.91 -2.89
N ILE A 272 -4.39 3.63 -3.27
CA ILE A 272 -4.46 5.06 -3.60
C ILE A 272 -5.33 5.29 -4.84
N MET A 273 -5.24 4.43 -5.84
CA MET A 273 -6.10 4.49 -7.03
C MET A 273 -7.57 4.32 -6.68
N ALA A 274 -7.90 3.48 -5.70
CA ALA A 274 -9.27 3.40 -5.19
C ALA A 274 -9.72 4.68 -4.49
N VAL A 275 -8.87 5.28 -3.65
CA VAL A 275 -9.16 6.57 -2.99
C VAL A 275 -9.36 7.68 -4.01
N LEU A 276 -8.46 7.79 -4.99
CA LEU A 276 -8.54 8.77 -6.06
C LEU A 276 -9.82 8.58 -6.88
N ALA A 277 -10.10 7.36 -7.32
CA ALA A 277 -11.29 7.05 -8.10
C ALA A 277 -12.58 7.34 -7.31
N ALA A 278 -12.63 6.96 -6.03
CA ALA A 278 -13.76 7.26 -5.16
C ALA A 278 -14.01 8.78 -5.05
N VAL A 279 -12.96 9.58 -4.83
CA VAL A 279 -13.08 11.04 -4.76
C VAL A 279 -13.52 11.63 -6.10
N CYS A 280 -12.90 11.21 -7.21
CA CYS A 280 -13.26 11.67 -8.55
C CYS A 280 -14.69 11.29 -8.96
N THR A 281 -15.19 10.12 -8.54
CA THR A 281 -16.57 9.69 -8.78
C THR A 281 -17.57 10.50 -7.96
N LYS A 282 -17.25 10.82 -6.71
CA LYS A 282 -18.16 11.63 -5.86
C LYS A 282 -18.19 13.10 -6.28
N MET A 283 -17.04 13.64 -6.67
CA MET A 283 -16.86 15.06 -6.97
C MET A 283 -16.29 15.25 -8.39
N PRO A 284 -17.05 14.89 -9.44
CA PRO A 284 -16.54 14.86 -10.82
C PRO A 284 -16.10 16.24 -11.34
N GLU A 285 -16.77 17.30 -10.90
CA GLU A 285 -16.50 18.69 -11.31
C GLU A 285 -15.39 19.38 -10.50
N ALA A 286 -14.81 18.70 -9.50
CA ALA A 286 -13.71 19.25 -8.72
C ALA A 286 -12.52 19.53 -9.65
N LYS A 287 -11.97 20.75 -9.58
CA LYS A 287 -10.81 21.15 -10.36
C LYS A 287 -9.54 20.65 -9.68
N LEU A 288 -8.84 19.74 -10.34
CA LEU A 288 -7.52 19.25 -9.94
C LEU A 288 -6.45 19.99 -10.73
N ALA A 289 -5.31 20.26 -10.08
CA ALA A 289 -4.17 20.92 -10.68
C ALA A 289 -2.95 19.99 -10.64
N ILE A 290 -2.09 20.10 -11.65
CA ILE A 290 -0.80 19.39 -11.65
C ILE A 290 0.16 20.19 -10.76
N ILE A 291 0.92 19.48 -9.92
CA ILE A 291 1.83 20.05 -8.90
C ILE A 291 2.71 21.19 -9.47
N PHE A 292 3.28 20.98 -10.66
CA PHE A 292 4.21 21.93 -11.30
C PHE A 292 3.57 22.85 -12.32
N LEU A 293 2.26 22.70 -12.56
CA LEU A 293 1.50 23.47 -13.53
C LEU A 293 0.15 23.87 -12.92
N PRO A 294 0.15 24.65 -11.82
CA PRO A 294 -1.09 24.98 -11.10
C PRO A 294 -2.07 25.83 -11.92
N MET A 295 -1.58 26.45 -13.00
CA MET A 295 -2.39 27.25 -13.92
C MET A 295 -3.27 26.39 -14.82
N PHE A 296 -2.94 25.11 -14.99
CA PHE A 296 -3.70 24.15 -15.77
C PHE A 296 -4.51 23.25 -14.84
N THR A 297 -5.82 23.51 -14.79
CA THR A 297 -6.76 22.68 -14.03
C THR A 297 -7.61 21.84 -14.97
N PHE A 298 -7.90 20.61 -14.57
CA PHE A 298 -8.87 19.74 -15.24
C PHE A 298 -9.88 19.21 -14.23
N THR A 299 -11.02 18.75 -14.73
CA THR A 299 -12.04 18.13 -13.87
C THR A 299 -11.57 16.77 -13.37
N ALA A 300 -11.94 16.43 -12.13
CA ALA A 300 -11.62 15.16 -11.51
C ALA A 300 -12.13 13.96 -12.32
N ALA A 301 -13.29 14.10 -12.97
CA ALA A 301 -13.82 13.11 -13.90
C ALA A 301 -12.89 12.87 -15.10
N ASN A 302 -12.37 13.93 -15.72
CA ASN A 302 -11.45 13.78 -16.85
C ASN A 302 -10.10 13.19 -16.41
N ALA A 303 -9.62 13.57 -15.22
CA ALA A 303 -8.43 12.96 -14.62
C ALA A 303 -8.58 11.44 -14.50
N LEU A 304 -9.70 11.00 -13.93
CA LEU A 304 -9.98 9.58 -13.72
C LEU A 304 -10.05 8.83 -15.06
N LYS A 305 -10.74 9.39 -16.06
CA LYS A 305 -10.82 8.79 -17.41
C LYS A 305 -9.43 8.60 -18.03
N VAL A 306 -8.58 9.61 -17.95
CA VAL A 306 -7.22 9.56 -18.51
C VAL A 306 -6.38 8.50 -17.79
N ILE A 307 -6.43 8.45 -16.45
CA ILE A 307 -5.65 7.47 -15.69
C ILE A 307 -6.13 6.03 -15.99
N VAL A 308 -7.45 5.79 -16.00
CA VAL A 308 -8.01 4.48 -16.34
C VAL A 308 -7.66 4.08 -17.77
N ALA A 309 -7.73 5.01 -18.73
CA ALA A 309 -7.33 4.75 -20.11
C ALA A 309 -5.84 4.38 -20.22
N MET A 310 -4.97 5.11 -19.51
CA MET A 310 -3.52 4.86 -19.48
C MET A 310 -3.18 3.50 -18.84
N ASP A 311 -3.81 3.13 -17.71
CA ASP A 311 -3.57 1.82 -17.12
C ASP A 311 -4.14 0.69 -17.98
N THR A 312 -5.30 0.89 -18.63
CA THR A 312 -5.85 -0.06 -19.60
C THR A 312 -4.89 -0.29 -20.76
N ALA A 313 -4.37 0.81 -21.33
CA ALA A 313 -3.35 0.76 -22.37
C ALA A 313 -2.08 0.04 -21.89
N GLY A 314 -1.66 0.29 -20.64
CA GLY A 314 -0.52 -0.39 -20.01
C GLY A 314 -0.72 -1.90 -19.84
N VAL A 315 -1.93 -2.35 -19.48
CA VAL A 315 -2.26 -3.79 -19.43
C VAL A 315 -2.23 -4.41 -20.85
N VAL A 316 -2.88 -3.76 -21.82
CA VAL A 316 -2.99 -4.27 -23.21
C VAL A 316 -1.62 -4.33 -23.90
N MET A 317 -0.80 -3.29 -23.76
CA MET A 317 0.54 -3.22 -24.33
C MET A 317 1.60 -3.95 -23.49
N GLY A 318 1.26 -4.37 -22.27
CA GLY A 318 2.17 -5.13 -21.40
C GLY A 318 3.33 -4.30 -20.83
N TRP A 319 3.10 -3.02 -20.54
CA TRP A 319 4.07 -2.15 -19.88
C TRP A 319 4.41 -2.67 -18.47
N LYS A 320 5.66 -2.44 -18.05
CA LYS A 320 6.22 -3.01 -16.80
C LYS A 320 6.62 -1.97 -15.75
N PHE A 321 6.41 -0.69 -16.03
CA PHE A 321 6.78 0.39 -15.10
C PHE A 321 5.91 0.39 -13.85
N PHE A 322 4.62 0.04 -14.00
CA PHE A 322 3.65 -0.03 -12.92
C PHE A 322 2.84 -1.33 -12.98
N ASP A 323 2.22 -1.70 -11.85
CA ASP A 323 1.23 -2.76 -11.82
C ASP A 323 -0.13 -2.21 -12.28
N HIS A 324 -0.27 -2.01 -13.59
CA HIS A 324 -1.44 -1.41 -14.20
C HIS A 324 -2.74 -2.19 -13.89
N ALA A 325 -2.66 -3.52 -13.75
CA ALA A 325 -3.80 -4.34 -13.37
C ALA A 325 -4.23 -4.07 -11.91
N ALA A 326 -3.27 -3.89 -10.99
CA ALA A 326 -3.58 -3.47 -9.64
C ALA A 326 -4.23 -2.08 -9.60
N HIS A 327 -3.72 -1.12 -10.40
CA HIS A 327 -4.30 0.22 -10.48
C HIS A 327 -5.76 0.20 -10.97
N LEU A 328 -6.04 -0.56 -12.04
CA LEU A 328 -7.40 -0.73 -12.54
C LEU A 328 -8.30 -1.42 -11.51
N GLY A 329 -7.82 -2.47 -10.85
CA GLY A 329 -8.57 -3.14 -9.78
C GLY A 329 -8.93 -2.19 -8.64
N GLY A 330 -7.99 -1.35 -8.22
CA GLY A 330 -8.22 -0.30 -7.23
C GLY A 330 -9.23 0.73 -7.70
N ALA A 331 -9.06 1.28 -8.91
CA ALA A 331 -9.97 2.27 -9.47
C ALA A 331 -11.41 1.72 -9.59
N LEU A 332 -11.57 0.51 -10.11
CA LEU A 332 -12.87 -0.18 -10.21
C LEU A 332 -13.50 -0.38 -8.84
N PHE A 333 -12.74 -0.82 -7.84
CA PHE A 333 -13.23 -0.97 -6.47
C PHE A 333 -13.68 0.37 -5.87
N GLY A 334 -12.90 1.44 -6.06
CA GLY A 334 -13.24 2.78 -5.57
C GLY A 334 -14.53 3.33 -6.21
N ILE A 335 -14.67 3.21 -7.53
CA ILE A 335 -15.88 3.59 -8.27
C ILE A 335 -17.08 2.81 -7.76
N TRP A 336 -16.96 1.47 -7.75
CA TRP A 336 -18.02 0.58 -7.30
C TRP A 336 -18.44 0.88 -5.85
N TYR A 337 -17.47 1.16 -4.98
CA TYR A 337 -17.76 1.41 -3.58
C TYR A 337 -18.59 2.68 -3.39
N ILE A 338 -18.26 3.77 -4.11
CA ILE A 338 -19.03 5.01 -4.04
C ILE A 338 -20.41 4.88 -4.67
N MET A 339 -20.53 4.14 -5.78
CA MET A 339 -21.80 3.97 -6.48
C MET A 339 -22.76 3.02 -5.75
N PHE A 340 -22.22 1.97 -5.12
CA PHE A 340 -23.02 0.86 -4.59
C PHE A 340 -22.56 0.41 -3.19
N GLY A 341 -21.26 0.24 -2.99
CA GLY A 341 -20.71 -0.36 -1.76
C GLY A 341 -21.06 0.40 -0.48
N HIS A 342 -21.12 1.73 -0.51
CA HIS A 342 -21.51 2.53 0.64
C HIS A 342 -22.96 2.25 1.08
N GLU A 343 -23.90 2.22 0.14
CA GLU A 343 -25.30 1.90 0.40
C GLU A 343 -25.47 0.44 0.86
N LEU A 344 -24.84 -0.49 0.12
CA LEU A 344 -25.00 -1.92 0.34
C LEU A 344 -24.37 -2.41 1.65
N ILE A 345 -23.16 -1.93 1.97
CA ILE A 345 -22.35 -2.45 3.08
C ILE A 345 -22.44 -1.50 4.27
N TRP A 346 -22.11 -0.22 4.07
CA TRP A 346 -21.90 0.69 5.18
C TRP A 346 -23.22 1.14 5.80
N LYS A 347 -24.22 1.54 5.01
CA LYS A 347 -25.52 1.93 5.56
C LYS A 347 -26.26 0.76 6.22
N ASN A 348 -26.08 -0.46 5.71
CA ASN A 348 -26.69 -1.66 6.26
C ASN A 348 -25.89 -2.31 7.41
N ARG A 349 -24.95 -1.59 8.05
CA ARG A 349 -24.11 -2.16 9.12
C ARG A 349 -24.81 -2.28 10.47
N GLU A 350 -25.96 -1.63 10.67
CA GLU A 350 -26.65 -1.59 11.97
C GLU A 350 -27.02 -2.96 12.54
N PRO A 351 -27.58 -3.92 11.77
CA PRO A 351 -27.88 -5.25 12.30
C PRO A 351 -26.64 -5.97 12.82
N PHE A 352 -25.50 -5.80 12.15
CA PHE A 352 -24.23 -6.38 12.57
C PHE A 352 -23.71 -5.74 13.87
N VAL A 353 -23.81 -4.41 14.00
CA VAL A 353 -23.42 -3.70 15.22
C VAL A 353 -24.33 -4.06 16.40
N LYS A 354 -25.64 -4.25 16.16
CA LYS A 354 -26.59 -4.74 17.17
C LYS A 354 -26.22 -6.14 17.64
N LEU A 355 -25.95 -7.06 16.71
CA LEU A 355 -25.45 -8.40 17.05
C LEU A 355 -24.18 -8.34 17.91
N TRP A 356 -23.22 -7.47 17.57
CA TRP A 356 -22.02 -7.26 18.37
C TRP A 356 -22.33 -6.73 19.78
N HIS A 357 -23.23 -5.75 19.88
CA HIS A 357 -23.67 -5.20 21.16
C HIS A 357 -24.29 -6.29 22.05
N ASP A 358 -25.24 -7.05 21.51
CA ASP A 358 -25.97 -8.10 22.23
C ASP A 358 -25.05 -9.22 22.70
N LEU A 359 -24.08 -9.63 21.87
CA LEU A 359 -23.06 -10.61 22.27
C LEU A 359 -22.22 -10.12 23.46
N ARG A 360 -21.90 -8.83 23.51
CA ARG A 360 -21.06 -8.24 24.57
C ARG A 360 -21.84 -7.95 25.85
N THR A 361 -23.12 -7.58 25.76
CA THR A 361 -23.97 -7.25 26.92
C THR A 361 -24.74 -8.47 27.44
N GLY A 362 -25.16 -9.38 26.56
CA GLY A 362 -25.96 -10.57 26.88
C GLY A 362 -25.18 -11.74 27.49
N GLY A 363 -23.85 -11.78 27.36
CA GLY A 363 -23.01 -12.83 27.93
C GLY A 363 -22.86 -12.81 29.47
N GLY A 364 -23.46 -11.83 30.16
CA GLY A 364 -23.36 -11.65 31.61
C GLY A 364 -24.57 -12.11 32.44
N SER A 365 -25.66 -12.57 31.81
CA SER A 365 -26.92 -12.93 32.51
C SER A 365 -27.17 -14.45 32.53
N GLY A 366 -26.17 -15.23 32.93
CA GLY A 366 -26.21 -16.70 32.91
C GLY A 366 -25.94 -17.39 34.24
N GLY A 367 -26.08 -16.72 35.38
CA GLY A 367 -25.86 -17.36 36.69
C GLY A 367 -26.26 -16.47 37.86
N GLY A 368 -27.44 -16.70 38.41
CA GLY A 368 -27.84 -16.10 39.69
C GLY A 368 -29.34 -16.08 39.91
N GLY A 369 -29.83 -17.01 40.73
CA GLY A 369 -31.06 -16.79 41.50
C GLY A 369 -32.30 -17.51 40.99
N ALA A 370 -32.35 -18.83 41.15
CA ALA A 370 -33.60 -19.52 41.43
C ALA A 370 -33.36 -20.39 42.67
N ASP A 371 -33.27 -19.71 43.81
CA ASP A 371 -33.24 -20.33 45.13
C ASP A 371 -34.32 -19.68 46.01
N GLY A 372 -35.06 -20.52 46.73
CA GLY A 372 -35.87 -20.13 47.89
C GLY A 372 -37.31 -19.68 47.64
N GLY A 373 -38.27 -20.59 47.85
CA GLY A 373 -39.68 -20.21 47.99
C GLY A 373 -40.63 -21.38 48.24
N GLY A 374 -40.29 -22.30 49.15
CA GLY A 374 -41.19 -23.36 49.60
C GLY A 374 -42.22 -22.88 50.63
N GLY A 375 -43.38 -23.53 50.62
CA GLY A 375 -44.07 -23.95 51.84
C GLY A 375 -45.18 -23.05 52.41
N GLY A 376 -46.43 -23.44 52.15
CA GLY A 376 -47.38 -23.81 53.21
C GLY A 376 -48.23 -22.71 53.88
N GLY A 377 -49.56 -22.91 53.88
CA GLY A 377 -50.47 -22.27 54.83
C GLY A 377 -51.94 -22.34 54.42
N ALA A 378 -52.66 -23.35 54.94
CA ALA A 378 -54.14 -23.39 55.05
C ALA A 378 -54.65 -22.12 55.77
N VAL A 379 -55.86 -21.61 55.51
CA VAL A 379 -57.20 -22.13 55.85
C VAL A 379 -58.23 -21.49 54.94
#